data_AF-A0A4R8SVE0-F1
#
_entry.id   AF-A0A4R8SVE0-F1
#
_cell.length_a   1.000
_cell.length_b   1.000
_cell.length_c   1.000
_cell.angle_alpha   90.00
_cell.angle_beta   90.00
_cell.angle_gamma   90.00
#
_symmetry.space_group_name_H-M   'P 1'
#
loop_
_entity.id
_entity.type
_entity.pdbx_description
1 polymer ?
#
loop_
_entity_poly.entity_id
_entity_poly.type
_entity_poly.pdbx_seq_one_letter_code
_entity_poly.pdbx_strand_id
1 'polypeptide(L)'
;MVALHVNKLTTGQTVCTVMHNWGRGVWTETIAGDLREGKEYARFEVQPGIEVRVRYLNGELVAETHSPTGVHVIKSSPPPWQYRRA
;
A
#
# COMPACT_ATOMS: atom_id res chain seq x y z
N MET A 1 -3.51 -9.08 -9.39
CA MET A 1 -4.12 -7.75 -9.20
C MET A 1 -3.84 -7.32 -7.78
N VAL A 2 -3.14 -6.19 -7.62
CA VAL A 2 -2.78 -5.58 -6.34
C VAL A 2 -3.72 -4.40 -6.10
N ALA A 3 -4.16 -4.23 -4.87
CA ALA A 3 -4.90 -3.07 -4.40
C ALA A 3 -4.23 -2.53 -3.14
N LEU A 4 -4.11 -1.20 -3.05
CA LEU A 4 -3.63 -0.53 -1.86
C LEU A 4 -4.80 0.17 -1.18
N HIS A 5 -4.94 -0.06 0.11
CA HIS A 5 -5.86 0.66 0.98
C HIS A 5 -5.06 1.41 2.04
N VAL A 6 -5.37 2.69 2.24
CA VAL A 6 -4.72 3.54 3.23
C VAL A 6 -5.78 4.11 4.17
N ASN A 7 -5.56 3.94 5.47
CA ASN A 7 -6.41 4.48 6.51
C ASN A 7 -5.57 5.33 7.47
N LYS A 8 -5.93 6.61 7.60
CA LYS A 8 -5.31 7.52 8.55
C LYS A 8 -6.09 7.46 9.86
N LEU A 9 -5.45 6.96 10.91
CA LEU A 9 -6.04 6.86 12.23
C LEU A 9 -5.99 8.22 12.95
N THR A 10 -6.95 8.44 13.85
CA THR A 10 -7.02 9.65 14.69
C THR A 10 -5.82 9.80 15.63
N THR A 11 -5.07 8.72 15.85
CA THR A 11 -3.83 8.68 16.63
C THR A 11 -2.61 9.23 15.87
N GLY A 12 -2.77 9.68 14.63
CA GLY A 12 -1.66 10.14 13.77
C GLY A 12 -0.89 9.01 13.09
N GLN A 13 -1.34 7.76 13.25
CA GLN A 13 -0.78 6.60 12.55
C GLN A 13 -1.45 6.42 11.18
N THR A 14 -0.71 5.88 10.22
CA THR A 14 -1.25 5.51 8.91
C THR A 14 -1.18 4.00 8.74
N VAL A 15 -2.33 3.34 8.60
CA VAL A 15 -2.42 1.93 8.28
C VAL A 15 -2.47 1.78 6.77
N CYS A 16 -1.56 0.99 6.22
CA CYS A 16 -1.58 0.61 4.81
C CYS A 16 -1.84 -0.89 4.71
N THR A 17 -2.80 -1.26 3.87
CA THR A 17 -3.16 -2.64 3.58
C THR A 17 -3.01 -2.87 2.09
N VAL A 18 -2.07 -3.74 1.73
CA VAL A 18 -1.87 -4.22 0.37
C VAL A 18 -2.61 -5.54 0.22
N MET A 19 -3.56 -5.59 -0.69
CA MET A 19 -4.25 -6.81 -1.08
C MET A 19 -3.73 -7.27 -2.42
N HIS A 20 -3.47 -8.56 -2.59
CA HIS A 20 -3.04 -9.13 -3.85
C HIS A 20 -3.64 -10.53 -4.04
N ASN A 21 -3.88 -10.96 -5.28
CA ASN A 21 -4.45 -12.28 -5.55
C ASN A 21 -3.39 -13.40 -5.65
N TRP A 22 -2.21 -13.19 -5.07
CA TRP A 22 -1.11 -14.15 -5.10
C TRP A 22 -0.88 -14.76 -3.70
N GLY A 23 -1.26 -16.02 -3.47
CA GLY A 23 -1.03 -16.68 -2.16
C GLY A 23 -1.88 -16.11 -1.00
N ARG A 24 -1.31 -16.00 0.21
CA ARG A 24 -1.95 -15.31 1.36
C ARG A 24 -1.96 -13.80 1.10
N GLY A 25 -2.98 -13.41 0.33
CA GLY A 25 -3.09 -12.18 -0.43
C GLY A 25 -3.39 -10.88 0.31
N VAL A 26 -2.98 -10.76 1.57
CA VAL A 26 -3.19 -9.52 2.35
C VAL A 26 -1.96 -9.27 3.22
N TRP A 27 -1.40 -8.08 3.08
CA TRP A 27 -0.33 -7.57 3.91
C TRP A 27 -0.77 -6.22 4.50
N THR A 28 -0.56 -6.02 5.80
CA THR A 28 -0.97 -4.80 6.50
C THR A 28 0.17 -4.30 7.37
N GLU A 29 0.42 -3.00 7.32
CA GLU A 29 1.48 -2.34 8.08
C GLU A 29 1.01 -1.02 8.65
N THR A 30 1.46 -0.73 9.86
CA THR A 30 1.09 0.48 10.59
C THR A 30 2.30 1.39 10.66
N ILE A 31 2.26 2.48 9.91
CA ILE A 31 3.30 3.49 9.88
C ILE A 31 3.00 4.49 11.00
N ALA A 32 3.91 4.57 11.97
CA ALA A 32 3.86 5.59 13.02
C ALA A 32 4.58 6.87 12.57
N GLY A 33 3.96 8.02 12.86
CA GLY A 33 4.51 9.35 12.59
C GLY A 33 4.28 9.83 11.15
N ASP A 34 4.95 10.92 10.81
CA ASP A 34 4.73 11.62 9.55
C ASP A 34 5.27 10.86 8.33
N LEU A 35 4.50 10.95 7.24
CA LEU A 35 4.90 10.43 5.95
C LEU A 35 5.93 11.37 5.30
N ARG A 36 7.04 10.80 4.80
CA ARG A 36 8.17 11.53 4.21
C ARG A 36 8.28 11.21 2.74
N GLU A 37 8.36 12.24 1.91
CA GLU A 37 8.44 12.08 0.46
C GLU A 37 9.65 11.26 0.04
N GLY A 38 9.43 10.31 -0.88
CA GLY A 38 10.44 9.40 -1.41
C GLY A 38 10.79 8.22 -0.49
N LYS A 39 10.30 8.22 0.77
CA LYS A 39 10.59 7.17 1.74
C LYS A 39 9.86 5.87 1.38
N GLU A 40 10.60 4.78 1.44
CA GLU A 40 10.06 3.42 1.44
C GLU A 40 9.71 3.03 2.88
N TYR A 41 8.47 2.56 3.06
CA TYR A 41 7.94 2.14 4.35
C TYR A 41 7.93 0.64 4.50
N ALA A 42 7.77 -0.08 3.39
CA ALA A 42 7.84 -1.51 3.39
C ALA A 42 8.21 -2.06 2.01
N ARG A 43 8.77 -3.25 2.04
CA ARG A 43 9.17 -4.01 0.87
C ARG A 43 8.98 -5.48 1.18
N PHE A 44 8.26 -6.19 0.33
CA PHE A 44 8.02 -7.62 0.50
C PHE A 44 7.83 -8.30 -0.85
N GLU A 45 8.30 -9.54 -0.95
CA GLU A 45 8.10 -10.38 -2.12
C GLU A 45 6.76 -11.13 -1.98
N VAL A 46 5.87 -10.98 -2.96
CA VAL A 46 4.55 -11.64 -2.98
C VAL A 46 4.56 -12.95 -3.76
N GLN A 47 5.48 -13.07 -4.73
CA GLN A 47 5.83 -14.28 -5.48
C GLN A 47 7.27 -14.18 -5.95
N PRO A 48 7.93 -15.29 -6.31
CA PRO A 48 9.26 -15.24 -6.90
C PRO A 48 9.33 -14.26 -8.08
N GLY A 49 10.13 -13.21 -7.94
CA GLY A 49 10.30 -12.17 -8.95
C GLY A 49 9.19 -11.09 -9.00
N ILE A 50 8.21 -11.15 -8.10
CA ILE A 50 7.19 -10.10 -7.91
C ILE A 50 7.33 -9.50 -6.52
N GLU A 51 7.78 -8.25 -6.46
CA GLU A 51 8.02 -7.49 -5.24
C GLU A 51 7.04 -6.32 -5.14
N VAL A 52 6.54 -6.06 -3.95
CA VAL A 52 5.72 -4.88 -3.66
C VAL A 52 6.47 -3.97 -2.70
N ARG A 53 6.54 -2.68 -3.04
CA ARG A 53 7.13 -1.62 -2.22
C ARG A 53 6.07 -0.59 -1.88
N VAL A 54 5.92 -0.29 -0.60
CA VAL A 54 5.05 0.79 -0.14
C VAL A 54 5.90 2.05 0.02
N ARG A 55 5.57 3.09 -0.73
CA ARG A 55 6.31 4.35 -0.74
C ARG A 55 5.38 5.54 -0.64
N TYR A 56 5.90 6.65 -0.12
CA TYR A 56 5.20 7.92 -0.16
C TYR A 56 5.75 8.76 -1.31
N LEU A 57 4.92 9.03 -2.31
CA LEU A 57 5.27 9.74 -3.53
C LEU A 57 4.15 10.73 -3.89
N ASN A 58 4.51 11.96 -4.28
CA ASN A 58 3.58 13.01 -4.66
C ASN A 58 2.51 13.30 -3.58
N GLY A 59 2.87 13.16 -2.30
CA GLY A 59 1.94 13.37 -1.18
C GLY A 59 0.93 12.24 -0.95
N GLU A 60 1.12 11.07 -1.57
CA GLU A 60 0.26 9.90 -1.40
C GLU A 60 1.08 8.63 -1.10
N LEU A 61 0.53 7.72 -0.29
CA LEU A 61 1.06 6.37 -0.19
C LEU A 61 0.67 5.57 -1.43
N VAL A 62 1.67 4.97 -2.07
CA VAL A 62 1.52 4.13 -3.26
C VAL A 62 2.19 2.78 -3.05
N ALA A 63 1.67 1.76 -3.72
CA ALA A 63 2.27 0.44 -3.78
C ALA A 63 2.89 0.26 -5.16
N GLU A 64 4.22 0.22 -5.24
CA GLU A 64 4.96 -0.10 -6.45
C GLU A 64 5.12 -1.63 -6.54
N THR A 65 4.53 -2.24 -7.55
CA THR A 65 4.73 -3.66 -7.86
C THR A 65 5.82 -3.80 -8.92
N HIS A 66 6.96 -4.33 -8.52
CA HIS A 66 8.06 -4.69 -9.40
C HIS A 66 7.88 -6.13 -9.86
N SER A 67 7.77 -6.32 -11.17
CA SER A 67 7.66 -7.64 -11.79
C SER A 67 8.64 -7.73 -12.97
N PRO A 68 8.92 -8.92 -13.50
CA PRO A 68 9.83 -9.07 -14.64
C PRO A 68 9.31 -8.35 -15.90
N THR A 69 8.01 -8.11 -15.98
CA THR A 69 7.35 -7.42 -17.09
C THR A 69 7.31 -5.90 -16.92
N GLY A 70 7.75 -5.37 -15.77
CA GLY A 70 7.83 -3.94 -15.49
C GLY A 70 7.35 -3.55 -14.10
N VAL A 71 7.32 -2.22 -13.86
CA VAL A 71 6.90 -1.61 -12.60
C VAL A 71 5.50 -1.02 -12.76
N HIS A 72 4.59 -1.39 -11.86
CA HIS A 72 3.23 -0.86 -11.81
C HIS A 72 3.02 -0.09 -10.51
N VAL A 73 2.54 1.14 -10.60
CA VAL A 73 2.21 1.95 -9.42
C VAL A 73 0.72 1.85 -9.13
N ILE A 74 0.37 1.30 -7.98
CA ILE A 74 -1.00 1.24 -7.47
C ILE A 74 -1.20 2.39 -6.48
N LYS A 75 -2.07 3.31 -6.83
CA LYS A 75 -2.51 4.38 -5.93
C LYS A 75 -3.42 3.85 -4.83
N SER A 76 -3.52 4.59 -3.74
CA SER A 76 -4.44 4.22 -2.67
C SER A 76 -5.88 4.32 -3.18
N SER A 77 -6.64 3.26 -2.98
CA SER A 77 -8.07 3.26 -3.21
C SER A 77 -8.80 3.42 -1.88
N PRO A 78 -9.91 4.18 -1.85
CA PRO A 78 -10.79 4.15 -0.70
C PRO A 78 -11.25 2.71 -0.46
N PRO A 79 -11.41 2.30 0.80
CA PRO A 79 -11.81 0.94 1.11
C PRO A 79 -13.17 0.67 0.47
N PRO A 80 -13.43 -0.54 -0.07
CA PRO A 80 -14.72 -0.87 -0.69
C PRO A 80 -15.90 -0.75 0.29
N TRP A 81 -15.65 -0.73 1.60
CA TRP A 81 -16.62 -0.53 2.68
C TRP A 81 -16.64 0.88 3.26
N GLN A 82 -16.38 1.92 2.47
CA GLN A 82 -16.73 3.28 2.89
C GLN A 82 -18.24 3.35 3.17
N TYR A 83 -18.61 3.19 4.44
CA TYR A 83 -19.85 3.69 4.99
C TYR A 83 -19.92 5.17 4.61
N ARG A 84 -20.80 5.50 3.66
CA ARG A 84 -21.35 6.86 3.58
C ARG A 84 -22.01 7.10 4.93
N ARG A 85 -21.36 7.85 5.81
CA ARG A 85 -22.12 8.61 6.80
C ARG A 85 -22.85 9.69 6.00
N ALA A 86 -24.13 9.42 5.74
CA ALA A 86 -25.08 10.41 5.27
C ALA A 86 -25.24 11.52 6.31
#